data_AF-A0A7Z2SR06-F1
#
_entry.id   AF-A0A7Z2SR06-F1
#
_cell.length_a   1.000
_cell.length_b   1.000
_cell.length_c   1.000
_cell.angle_alpha   90.00
_cell.angle_beta   90.00
_cell.angle_gamma   90.00
#
_symmetry.space_group_name_H-M   'P 1'
#
loop_
_entity.id
_entity.type
_entity.pdbx_description
1 polymer ?
#
loop_
_entity_poly.entity_id
_entity_poly.type
_entity_poly.pdbx_seq_one_letter_code
_entity_poly.pdbx_strand_id
1 'polypeptide(L)'
;MAVPTRTSNRRKVAAAASLDCATAFQTMALDCVAAIKAHHSSACAGDAEAVHQIRIAITRLRAAVAFFAPIVVDEEWVRLKKEIAWLNGSLGAARDSDVLVEYARRKRYRAWAQRMIGEQLDQRQMRNHRQLVRALRSVRTQHLISAMAGWIRRGPWLARCQQRKDAEALQIYCARKLNRWHGRLVRQGRQLNTLGASRRHRLRIKFKRFRYMLEALTETVNLWGRRELRHLHQPAKQLQRALGDLRDIKSFASLAGDGPQAKKGKTSKKRPPGYRRRKEKLLGAALASHRDMAKSFRGSVLQNST
;
A
#
# COMPACT_ATOMS: atom_id res chain seq x y z
N MET A 1 -1.36 -60.97 18.01
CA MET A 1 -1.99 -59.72 18.51
C MET A 1 -0.96 -58.61 18.44
N ALA A 2 -1.08 -57.70 17.46
CA ALA A 2 -0.11 -56.63 17.23
C ALA A 2 -0.59 -55.34 17.90
N VAL A 3 0.24 -54.76 18.78
CA VAL A 3 0.03 -53.43 19.35
C VAL A 3 0.83 -52.42 18.51
N PRO A 4 0.20 -51.43 17.86
CA PRO A 4 0.92 -50.31 17.27
C PRO A 4 0.97 -49.14 18.27
N THR A 5 2.15 -48.93 18.84
CA THR A 5 2.50 -47.79 19.71
C THR A 5 2.56 -46.48 18.92
N ARG A 6 1.44 -45.76 18.90
CA ARG A 6 1.21 -44.36 19.34
C ARG A 6 2.37 -43.34 19.30
N THR A 7 3.27 -43.39 18.31
CA THR A 7 4.42 -42.45 18.21
C THR A 7 4.33 -41.46 17.04
N SER A 8 3.39 -41.68 16.11
CA SER A 8 3.18 -40.84 14.92
C SER A 8 2.42 -39.52 15.22
N ASN A 9 1.58 -39.49 16.26
CA ASN A 9 0.67 -38.36 16.47
C ASN A 9 1.30 -37.15 17.19
N ARG A 10 2.39 -37.32 17.96
CA ARG A 10 3.06 -36.19 18.64
C ARG A 10 3.85 -35.27 17.69
N ARG A 11 4.40 -35.80 16.59
CA ARG A 11 5.11 -34.98 15.58
C ARG A 11 4.16 -34.22 14.65
N LYS A 12 2.95 -34.72 14.40
CA LYS A 12 1.94 -34.00 13.61
C LYS A 12 1.26 -32.85 14.38
N VAL A 13 1.18 -32.95 15.71
CA VAL A 13 0.64 -31.88 16.55
C VAL A 13 1.63 -30.69 16.71
N ALA A 14 2.93 -30.91 16.48
CA ALA A 14 3.92 -29.83 16.48
C ALA A 14 3.93 -28.97 15.19
N ALA A 15 3.33 -29.45 14.09
CA ALA A 15 3.25 -28.72 12.82
C ALA A 15 2.01 -27.81 12.71
N ALA A 16 1.05 -27.96 13.62
CA ALA A 16 -0.06 -27.03 13.85
C ALA A 16 0.27 -26.07 15.01
N ALA A 17 1.53 -25.68 15.15
CA ALA A 17 1.93 -24.58 16.02
C ALA A 17 1.10 -23.36 15.63
N SER A 18 0.16 -22.98 16.49
CA SER A 18 -0.64 -21.78 16.36
C SER A 18 0.28 -20.63 15.98
N LEU A 19 0.19 -20.17 14.72
CA LEU A 19 1.06 -19.15 14.19
C LEU A 19 0.97 -17.93 15.11
N ASP A 20 2.06 -17.58 15.79
CA ASP A 20 2.06 -16.43 16.70
C ASP A 20 2.20 -15.12 15.92
N CYS A 21 1.97 -13.99 16.59
CA CYS A 21 2.06 -12.68 15.94
C CYS A 21 3.45 -12.38 15.36
N ALA A 22 4.50 -12.89 16.00
CA ALA A 22 5.88 -12.68 15.55
C ALA A 22 6.13 -13.43 14.24
N THR A 23 5.81 -14.72 14.19
CA THR A 23 5.95 -15.58 13.01
C THR A 23 5.12 -15.05 11.85
N ALA A 24 3.86 -14.67 12.10
CA ALA A 24 2.98 -14.11 11.06
C ALA A 24 3.58 -12.83 10.45
N PHE A 25 4.09 -11.93 11.30
CA PHE A 25 4.77 -10.74 10.83
C PHE A 25 6.04 -11.06 10.05
N GLN A 26 6.89 -11.98 10.51
CA GLN A 26 8.12 -12.37 9.79
C GLN A 26 7.80 -12.93 8.41
N THR A 27 6.85 -13.87 8.32
CA THR A 27 6.43 -14.46 7.03
C THR A 27 5.98 -13.37 6.06
N MET A 28 5.11 -12.46 6.51
CA MET A 28 4.62 -11.35 5.68
C MET A 28 5.72 -10.36 5.27
N ALA A 29 6.61 -10.01 6.20
CA ALA A 29 7.64 -9.02 5.96
C ALA A 29 8.77 -9.58 5.07
N LEU A 30 9.12 -10.86 5.25
CA LEU A 30 10.10 -11.56 4.40
C LEU A 30 9.57 -11.76 2.99
N ASP A 31 8.28 -12.09 2.80
CA ASP A 31 7.62 -12.11 1.48
C ASP A 31 7.79 -10.77 0.74
N CYS A 32 7.58 -9.65 1.45
CA CYS A 32 7.80 -8.33 0.88
C CYS A 32 9.26 -8.08 0.48
N VAL A 33 10.22 -8.48 1.33
CA VAL A 33 11.65 -8.32 1.00
C VAL A 33 12.07 -9.22 -0.16
N ALA A 34 11.53 -10.45 -0.23
CA ALA A 34 11.76 -11.36 -1.35
C ALA A 34 11.24 -10.76 -2.66
N ALA A 35 10.03 -10.21 -2.67
CA ALA A 35 9.48 -9.51 -3.83
C ALA A 35 10.34 -8.30 -4.25
N ILE A 36 10.86 -7.51 -3.31
CA ILE A 36 11.77 -6.40 -3.63
C ILE A 36 13.03 -6.92 -4.33
N LYS A 37 13.63 -8.00 -3.82
CA LYS A 37 14.82 -8.62 -4.40
C LYS A 37 14.56 -9.19 -5.79
N ALA A 38 13.47 -9.94 -5.96
CA ALA A 38 13.10 -10.59 -7.22
C ALA A 38 12.93 -9.59 -8.37
N HIS A 39 12.42 -8.39 -8.08
CA HIS A 39 12.19 -7.36 -9.09
C HIS A 39 13.31 -6.30 -9.18
N HIS A 40 14.35 -6.39 -8.34
CA HIS A 40 15.39 -5.35 -8.27
C HIS A 40 16.20 -5.23 -9.57
N SER A 41 16.61 -6.36 -10.16
CA SER A 41 17.39 -6.37 -11.40
C SER A 41 16.60 -5.80 -12.57
N SER A 42 15.37 -6.26 -12.79
CA SER A 42 14.48 -5.74 -13.84
C SER A 42 14.17 -4.25 -13.65
N ALA A 43 13.95 -3.81 -12.41
CA ALA A 43 13.76 -2.39 -12.12
C ALA A 43 15.03 -1.56 -12.41
N CYS A 44 16.23 -2.11 -12.18
CA CYS A 44 17.49 -1.49 -12.57
C CYS A 44 17.69 -1.42 -14.09
N ALA A 45 17.04 -2.30 -14.85
CA ALA A 45 16.98 -2.27 -16.32
C ALA A 45 15.90 -1.32 -16.86
N GLY A 46 15.08 -0.70 -15.98
CA GLY A 46 14.05 0.26 -16.37
C GLY A 46 12.65 -0.34 -16.59
N ASP A 47 12.43 -1.60 -16.20
CA ASP A 47 11.11 -2.22 -16.27
C ASP A 47 10.11 -1.54 -15.32
N ALA A 48 9.07 -0.93 -15.91
CA ALA A 48 8.04 -0.20 -15.19
C ALA A 48 7.17 -1.11 -14.29
N GLU A 49 6.95 -2.37 -14.67
CA GLU A 49 6.18 -3.31 -13.87
C GLU A 49 7.01 -3.78 -12.67
N ALA A 50 8.30 -4.06 -12.85
CA ALA A 50 9.20 -4.35 -11.74
C ALA A 50 9.25 -3.19 -10.72
N VAL A 51 9.31 -1.94 -11.19
CA VAL A 51 9.19 -0.74 -10.33
C VAL A 51 7.84 -0.72 -9.60
N HIS A 52 6.75 -1.09 -10.28
CA HIS A 52 5.43 -1.18 -9.67
C HIS A 52 5.40 -2.22 -8.54
N GLN A 53 5.96 -3.41 -8.77
CA GLN A 53 5.99 -4.49 -7.79
C GLN A 53 6.82 -4.14 -6.56
N ILE A 54 8.01 -3.52 -6.72
CA ILE A 54 8.81 -3.01 -5.59
C ILE A 54 7.99 -2.03 -4.75
N ARG A 55 7.24 -1.12 -5.38
CA ARG A 55 6.37 -0.16 -4.66
C ARG A 55 5.24 -0.85 -3.91
N ILE A 56 4.66 -1.89 -4.48
CA ILE A 56 3.64 -2.71 -3.80
C ILE A 56 4.27 -3.36 -2.57
N ALA A 57 5.40 -4.05 -2.73
CA ALA A 57 6.10 -4.75 -1.65
C ALA A 57 6.49 -3.81 -0.50
N ILE A 58 7.07 -2.65 -0.80
CA ILE A 58 7.37 -1.62 0.22
C ILE A 58 6.10 -1.13 0.93
N THR A 59 4.99 -0.94 0.19
CA THR A 59 3.74 -0.52 0.82
C THR A 59 3.16 -1.61 1.71
N ARG A 60 3.23 -2.88 1.29
CA ARG A 60 2.80 -4.06 2.07
C ARG A 60 3.63 -4.18 3.35
N LEU A 61 4.96 -4.09 3.27
CA LEU A 61 5.85 -4.09 4.44
C LEU A 61 5.46 -2.99 5.44
N ARG A 62 5.28 -1.75 4.97
CA ARG A 62 4.87 -0.63 5.83
C ARG A 62 3.47 -0.81 6.42
N ALA A 63 2.58 -1.54 5.73
CA ALA A 63 1.26 -1.87 6.25
C ALA A 63 1.37 -2.93 7.37
N ALA A 64 2.14 -3.99 7.15
CA ALA A 64 2.43 -5.03 8.13
C ALA A 64 3.03 -4.43 9.41
N VAL A 65 4.07 -3.60 9.30
CA VAL A 65 4.69 -2.95 10.47
C VAL A 65 3.70 -2.03 11.19
N ALA A 66 2.87 -1.28 10.46
CA ALA A 66 1.85 -0.45 11.10
C ALA A 66 0.78 -1.28 11.83
N PHE A 67 0.47 -2.47 11.33
CA PHE A 67 -0.53 -3.37 11.90
C PHE A 67 -0.02 -4.06 13.16
N PHE A 68 1.22 -4.55 13.13
CA PHE A 68 1.93 -5.17 14.25
C PHE A 68 2.73 -4.17 15.09
N ALA A 69 2.44 -2.87 14.97
CA ALA A 69 3.26 -1.81 15.59
C ALA A 69 3.54 -1.98 17.10
N PRO A 70 2.59 -2.39 17.96
CA PRO A 70 2.86 -2.60 19.39
C PRO A 70 3.85 -3.74 19.69
N ILE A 71 4.15 -4.56 18.69
CA ILE A 71 5.01 -5.74 18.79
C ILE A 71 6.38 -5.41 18.17
N VAL A 72 6.37 -4.90 16.93
CA VAL A 72 7.58 -4.87 16.09
C VAL A 72 8.29 -3.52 16.04
N VAL A 73 7.64 -2.41 16.41
CA VAL A 73 8.27 -1.08 16.26
C VAL A 73 9.33 -0.89 17.32
N ASP A 74 10.55 -0.59 16.86
CA ASP A 74 11.73 -0.25 17.64
C ASP A 74 12.52 0.90 16.98
N GLU A 75 13.65 1.28 17.59
CA GLU A 75 14.56 2.31 17.08
C GLU A 75 15.09 1.97 15.68
N GLU A 76 15.38 0.69 15.43
CA GLU A 76 15.84 0.20 14.13
C GLU A 76 14.78 0.41 13.05
N TRP A 77 13.50 0.14 13.33
CA TRP A 77 12.42 0.47 12.41
C TRP A 77 12.35 1.97 12.12
N VAL A 78 12.60 2.85 13.10
CA VAL A 78 12.59 4.31 12.87
C VAL A 78 13.68 4.71 11.87
N ARG A 79 14.87 4.10 11.97
CA ARG A 79 15.97 4.28 11.01
C ARG A 79 15.61 3.74 9.62
N LEU A 80 15.17 2.49 9.55
CA LEU A 80 14.74 1.84 8.29
C LEU A 80 13.62 2.62 7.60
N LYS A 81 12.66 3.16 8.36
CA LYS A 81 11.55 3.94 7.82
C LYS A 81 12.01 5.20 7.10
N LYS A 82 13.10 5.84 7.53
CA LYS A 82 13.72 7.00 6.85
C LYS A 82 14.34 6.56 5.52
N GLU A 83 15.09 5.48 5.52
CA GLU A 83 15.70 4.91 4.30
C GLU A 83 14.65 4.44 3.28
N ILE A 84 13.60 3.77 3.74
CA ILE A 84 12.44 3.40 2.91
C ILE A 84 11.73 4.66 2.36
N ALA A 85 11.70 5.77 3.11
CA ALA A 85 11.11 7.02 2.64
C ALA A 85 11.97 7.66 1.53
N TRP A 86 13.29 7.64 1.66
CA TRP A 86 14.23 8.09 0.64
C TRP A 86 14.01 7.33 -0.68
N LEU A 87 14.05 5.99 -0.67
CA LEU A 87 13.86 5.18 -1.88
C LEU A 87 12.45 5.37 -2.48
N ASN A 88 11.42 5.47 -1.64
CA ASN A 88 10.04 5.74 -2.09
C ASN A 88 9.89 7.09 -2.78
N GLY A 89 10.74 8.08 -2.47
CA GLY A 89 10.76 9.37 -3.15
C GLY A 89 10.99 9.19 -4.65
N SER A 90 12.09 8.51 -5.02
CA SER A 90 12.43 8.24 -6.42
C SER A 90 11.42 7.32 -7.10
N LEU A 91 11.00 6.24 -6.44
CA LEU A 91 9.95 5.34 -6.95
C LEU A 91 8.62 6.09 -7.19
N GLY A 92 8.32 7.06 -6.32
CA GLY A 92 7.13 7.91 -6.37
C GLY A 92 7.16 8.83 -7.58
N ALA A 93 8.27 9.54 -7.77
CA ALA A 93 8.46 10.48 -8.86
C ALA A 93 8.37 9.80 -10.24
N ALA A 94 9.01 8.64 -10.41
CA ALA A 94 8.95 7.86 -11.65
C ALA A 94 7.51 7.42 -11.95
N ARG A 95 6.84 6.73 -11.00
CA ARG A 95 5.47 6.25 -11.20
C ARG A 95 4.47 7.38 -11.42
N ASP A 96 4.58 8.48 -10.66
CA ASP A 96 3.71 9.63 -10.86
C ASP A 96 3.90 10.21 -12.28
N SER A 97 5.13 10.23 -12.81
CA SER A 97 5.38 10.64 -14.20
C SER A 97 4.78 9.69 -15.23
N ASP A 98 4.90 8.37 -15.02
CA ASP A 98 4.30 7.37 -15.91
C ASP A 98 2.78 7.50 -16.00
N VAL A 99 2.12 7.70 -14.85
CA VAL A 99 0.68 7.93 -14.80
C VAL A 99 0.31 9.19 -15.56
N LEU A 100 1.10 10.26 -15.47
CA LEU A 100 0.83 11.51 -16.18
C LEU A 100 0.97 11.36 -17.70
N VAL A 101 2.00 10.63 -18.16
CA VAL A 101 2.18 10.26 -19.58
C VAL A 101 1.01 9.41 -20.07
N GLU A 102 0.60 8.41 -19.30
CA GLU A 102 -0.57 7.58 -19.63
C GLU A 102 -1.83 8.43 -19.77
N TYR A 103 -2.06 9.39 -18.86
CA TYR A 103 -3.18 10.33 -18.96
C TYR A 103 -3.10 11.21 -20.21
N ALA A 104 -1.92 11.72 -20.56
CA ALA A 104 -1.71 12.55 -21.74
C ALA A 104 -2.00 11.79 -23.04
N ARG A 105 -1.69 10.49 -23.10
CA ARG A 105 -1.92 9.64 -24.27
C ARG A 105 -3.39 9.28 -24.52
N ARG A 106 -4.27 9.45 -23.53
CA ARG A 106 -5.71 9.16 -23.68
C ARG A 106 -6.33 10.06 -24.75
N LYS A 107 -7.10 9.49 -25.69
CA LYS A 107 -7.76 10.20 -26.81
C LYS A 107 -8.42 11.53 -26.38
N ARG A 108 -9.16 11.51 -25.27
CA ARG A 108 -9.86 12.69 -24.71
C ARG A 108 -8.95 13.83 -24.19
N TYR A 109 -7.68 13.56 -23.92
CA TYR A 109 -6.73 14.51 -23.32
C TYR A 109 -5.57 14.85 -24.25
N ARG A 110 -5.33 14.07 -25.31
CA ARG A 110 -4.18 14.19 -26.20
C ARG A 110 -3.96 15.60 -26.74
N ALA A 111 -4.95 16.17 -27.42
CA ALA A 111 -4.86 17.53 -27.98
C ALA A 111 -4.64 18.60 -26.89
N TRP A 112 -5.28 18.44 -25.73
CA TRP A 112 -5.09 19.34 -24.61
C TRP A 112 -3.67 19.24 -24.01
N ALA A 113 -3.15 18.02 -23.86
CA ALA A 113 -1.83 17.76 -23.29
C ALA A 113 -0.72 18.27 -24.22
N GLN A 114 -0.82 18.03 -25.53
CA GLN A 114 0.10 18.56 -26.53
C GLN A 114 0.17 20.09 -26.46
N ARG A 115 -0.98 20.76 -26.41
CA ARG A 115 -1.05 22.23 -26.36
C ARG A 115 -0.57 22.84 -25.04
N MET A 116 -0.91 22.22 -23.90
CA MET A 116 -0.69 22.82 -22.57
C MET A 116 0.59 22.36 -21.87
N ILE A 117 1.07 21.16 -22.16
CA ILE A 117 2.21 20.53 -21.46
C ILE A 117 3.40 20.36 -22.42
N GLY A 118 3.14 19.93 -23.66
CA GLY A 118 4.18 19.70 -24.68
C GLY A 118 5.19 18.63 -24.25
N GLU A 119 6.44 18.77 -24.71
CA GLU A 119 7.55 17.81 -24.46
C GLU A 119 8.05 17.77 -23.01
N GLN A 120 7.66 18.75 -22.18
CA GLN A 120 8.08 18.81 -20.77
C GLN A 120 7.73 17.53 -19.99
N LEU A 121 6.66 16.85 -20.40
CA LEU A 121 6.20 15.62 -19.79
C LEU A 121 7.18 14.46 -19.99
N ASP A 122 7.65 14.27 -21.21
CA ASP A 122 8.59 13.19 -21.56
C ASP A 122 9.97 13.46 -20.94
N GLN A 123 10.44 14.71 -20.99
CA GLN A 123 11.68 15.12 -20.31
C GLN A 123 11.62 14.89 -18.79
N ARG A 124 10.48 15.17 -18.16
CA ARG A 124 10.27 14.90 -16.72
C ARG A 124 10.27 13.40 -16.43
N GLN A 125 9.59 12.60 -17.25
CA GLN A 125 9.57 11.15 -17.11
C GLN A 125 11.00 10.58 -17.20
N MET A 126 11.75 10.94 -18.25
CA MET A 126 13.13 10.49 -18.44
C MET A 126 14.03 10.87 -17.26
N ARG A 127 13.95 12.10 -16.76
CA ARG A 127 14.73 12.55 -15.59
C ARG A 127 14.41 11.73 -14.34
N ASN A 128 13.13 11.52 -14.04
CA ASN A 128 12.70 10.77 -12.86
C ASN A 128 13.08 9.29 -12.95
N HIS A 129 13.00 8.69 -14.15
CA HIS A 129 13.46 7.32 -14.38
C HIS A 129 14.98 7.20 -14.22
N ARG A 130 15.77 8.12 -14.80
CA ARG A 130 17.23 8.13 -14.61
C ARG A 130 17.60 8.24 -13.13
N GLN A 131 16.92 9.12 -12.38
CA GLN A 131 17.13 9.26 -10.94
C GLN A 131 16.76 7.98 -10.18
N LEU A 132 15.65 7.33 -10.55
CA LEU A 132 15.24 6.07 -9.95
C LEU A 132 16.27 4.97 -10.21
N VAL A 133 16.73 4.78 -11.44
CA VAL A 133 17.74 3.76 -11.79
C VAL A 133 19.03 3.99 -11.00
N ARG A 134 19.50 5.25 -10.89
CA ARG A 134 20.66 5.59 -10.05
C ARG A 134 20.43 5.24 -8.58
N ALA A 135 19.26 5.55 -8.03
CA ALA A 135 18.92 5.20 -6.66
C ALA A 135 18.90 3.68 -6.45
N LEU A 136 18.29 2.92 -7.35
CA LEU A 136 18.19 1.46 -7.27
C LEU A 136 19.56 0.78 -7.36
N ARG A 137 20.46 1.27 -8.22
CA ARG A 137 21.82 0.74 -8.38
C ARG A 137 22.79 1.15 -7.27
N SER A 138 22.41 2.10 -6.42
CA SER A 138 23.30 2.58 -5.35
C SER A 138 23.53 1.52 -4.26
N VAL A 139 24.73 1.57 -3.67
CA VAL A 139 25.09 0.79 -2.47
C VAL A 139 24.09 1.03 -1.34
N ARG A 140 23.54 2.25 -1.22
CA ARG A 140 22.51 2.60 -0.24
C ARG A 140 21.26 1.72 -0.36
N THR A 141 20.80 1.41 -1.57
CA THR A 141 19.65 0.51 -1.77
C THR A 141 20.00 -0.94 -1.41
N GLN A 142 21.20 -1.41 -1.74
CA GLN A 142 21.66 -2.74 -1.38
C GLN A 142 21.75 -2.92 0.14
N HIS A 143 22.31 -1.92 0.84
CA HIS A 143 22.32 -1.86 2.31
C HIS A 143 20.92 -1.82 2.88
N LEU A 144 20.00 -1.01 2.33
CA LEU A 144 18.61 -0.97 2.78
C LEU A 144 17.93 -2.35 2.68
N ILE A 145 18.07 -3.04 1.55
CA ILE A 145 17.48 -4.38 1.35
C ILE A 145 18.04 -5.37 2.39
N SER A 146 19.36 -5.35 2.61
CA SER A 146 20.02 -6.22 3.59
C SER A 146 19.63 -5.89 5.02
N ALA A 147 19.56 -4.60 5.38
CA ALA A 147 19.18 -4.12 6.70
C ALA A 147 17.71 -4.47 7.02
N MET A 148 16.78 -4.30 6.07
CA MET A 148 15.40 -4.77 6.24
C MET A 148 15.36 -6.28 6.50
N ALA A 149 16.09 -7.06 5.70
CA ALA A 149 16.11 -8.52 5.82
C ALA A 149 16.74 -9.00 7.15
N GLY A 150 17.76 -8.30 7.65
CA GLY A 150 18.40 -8.55 8.94
C GLY A 150 17.47 -8.21 10.11
N TRP A 151 16.88 -7.02 10.09
CA TRP A 151 15.94 -6.56 11.12
C TRP A 151 14.70 -7.45 11.24
N ILE A 152 14.15 -7.96 10.13
CA ILE A 152 13.01 -8.88 10.19
C ILE A 152 13.40 -10.23 10.84
N ARG A 153 14.62 -10.73 10.58
CA ARG A 153 15.05 -12.04 11.08
C ARG A 153 15.61 -12.02 12.50
N ARG A 154 16.26 -10.94 12.89
CA ARG A 154 17.06 -10.85 14.14
C ARG A 154 16.90 -9.52 14.86
N GLY A 155 15.86 -8.75 14.54
CA GLY A 155 15.65 -7.44 15.14
C GLY A 155 15.41 -7.53 16.65
N PRO A 156 15.74 -6.47 17.42
CA PRO A 156 15.55 -6.43 18.87
C PRO A 156 14.10 -6.71 19.31
N TRP A 157 13.13 -6.45 18.42
CA TRP A 157 11.73 -6.75 18.66
C TRP A 157 11.44 -8.24 18.90
N LEU A 158 12.25 -9.17 18.38
CA LEU A 158 12.08 -10.61 18.63
C LEU A 158 12.36 -11.00 20.09
N ALA A 159 13.47 -10.49 20.64
CA ALA A 159 13.81 -10.71 22.05
C ALA A 159 12.70 -10.16 22.97
N ARG A 160 12.15 -8.98 22.65
CA ARG A 160 11.00 -8.41 23.38
C ARG A 160 9.72 -9.24 23.23
N CYS A 161 9.55 -10.01 22.15
CA CYS A 161 8.40 -10.91 22.02
C CYS A 161 8.57 -12.14 22.89
N GLN A 162 9.76 -12.74 22.92
CA GLN A 162 10.07 -13.92 23.73
C GLN A 162 9.95 -13.65 25.23
N GLN A 163 10.23 -12.42 25.67
CA GLN A 163 10.09 -12.01 27.07
C GLN A 163 8.64 -11.79 27.52
N ARG A 164 7.66 -11.74 26.60
CA ARG A 164 6.25 -11.59 26.98
C ARG A 164 5.66 -12.94 27.36
N LYS A 165 5.16 -13.03 28.59
CA LYS A 165 4.47 -14.23 29.10
C LYS A 165 3.04 -14.37 28.57
N ASP A 166 2.40 -13.26 28.17
CA ASP A 166 1.01 -13.21 27.73
C ASP A 166 0.89 -12.94 26.22
N ALA A 167 1.28 -13.91 25.38
CA ALA A 167 1.12 -13.80 23.94
C ALA A 167 -0.34 -14.06 23.53
N GLU A 168 -1.05 -13.01 23.11
CA GLU A 168 -2.39 -13.11 22.51
C GLU A 168 -2.36 -13.97 21.23
N ALA A 169 -3.33 -14.87 21.07
CA ALA A 169 -3.48 -15.68 19.86
C ALA A 169 -3.60 -14.79 18.61
N LEU A 170 -2.93 -15.16 17.52
CA LEU A 170 -2.88 -14.36 16.30
C LEU A 170 -4.25 -14.01 15.74
N GLN A 171 -5.19 -14.95 15.77
CA GLN A 171 -6.55 -14.75 15.27
C GLN A 171 -7.27 -13.64 16.03
N ILE A 172 -7.21 -13.69 17.38
CA ILE A 172 -7.82 -12.69 18.27
C ILE A 172 -7.17 -11.32 18.05
N TYR A 173 -5.82 -11.27 18.03
CA TYR A 173 -5.07 -10.05 17.75
C TYR A 173 -5.50 -9.43 16.41
N CYS A 174 -5.53 -10.23 15.35
CA CYS A 174 -5.84 -9.77 14.00
C CYS A 174 -7.28 -9.29 13.88
N ALA A 175 -8.25 -10.03 14.42
CA ALA A 175 -9.67 -9.64 14.39
C ALA A 175 -9.88 -8.30 15.10
N ARG A 176 -9.36 -8.18 16.33
CA ARG A 176 -9.41 -6.95 17.13
C ARG A 176 -8.76 -5.76 16.43
N LYS A 177 -7.60 -5.97 15.80
CA LYS A 177 -6.88 -4.91 15.06
C LYS A 177 -7.59 -4.51 13.78
N LEU A 178 -8.12 -5.47 13.01
CA LEU A 178 -8.92 -5.19 11.81
C LEU A 178 -10.17 -4.39 12.17
N ASN A 179 -10.92 -4.79 13.19
CA ASN A 179 -12.09 -4.04 13.69
C ASN A 179 -11.73 -2.60 14.06
N ARG A 180 -10.61 -2.41 14.77
CA ARG A 180 -10.12 -1.07 15.14
C ARG A 180 -9.68 -0.24 13.92
N TRP A 181 -9.07 -0.84 12.91
CA TRP A 181 -8.68 -0.15 11.67
C TRP A 181 -9.91 0.22 10.86
N HIS A 182 -10.82 -0.73 10.68
CA HIS A 182 -12.07 -0.57 9.94
C HIS A 182 -12.96 0.52 10.56
N GLY A 183 -13.21 0.48 11.87
CA GLY A 183 -13.98 1.51 12.57
C GLY A 183 -13.34 2.91 12.46
N ARG A 184 -12.01 3.00 12.49
CA ARG A 184 -11.29 4.28 12.25
C ARG A 184 -11.45 4.78 10.81
N LEU A 185 -11.41 3.89 9.83
CA LEU A 185 -11.62 4.21 8.42
C LEU A 185 -13.04 4.68 8.15
N VAL A 186 -14.04 3.98 8.70
CA VAL A 186 -15.45 4.36 8.61
C VAL A 186 -15.66 5.75 9.21
N ARG A 187 -15.17 6.02 10.42
CA ARG A 187 -15.28 7.35 11.05
C ARG A 187 -14.61 8.45 10.22
N GLN A 188 -13.39 8.23 9.75
CA GLN A 188 -12.65 9.25 8.98
C GLN A 188 -13.21 9.50 7.58
N GLY A 189 -13.90 8.51 6.99
CA GLY A 189 -14.55 8.67 5.70
C GLY A 189 -15.91 9.37 5.74
N ARG A 190 -16.53 9.59 6.91
CA ARG A 190 -17.83 10.29 7.02
C ARG A 190 -17.83 11.68 6.38
N GLN A 191 -16.70 12.37 6.42
CA GLN A 191 -16.52 13.73 5.91
C GLN A 191 -15.82 13.77 4.54
N LEU A 192 -15.75 12.66 3.80
CA LEU A 192 -14.91 12.56 2.59
C LEU A 192 -15.18 13.64 1.53
N ASN A 193 -16.42 14.13 1.44
CA ASN A 193 -16.83 15.24 0.60
C ASN A 193 -16.22 16.59 1.02
N THR A 194 -16.15 16.89 2.32
CA THR A 194 -15.63 18.15 2.88
C THR A 194 -14.14 18.11 3.16
N LEU A 195 -13.52 16.92 3.21
CA LEU A 195 -12.09 16.78 3.47
C LEU A 195 -11.24 17.50 2.42
N GLY A 196 -10.29 18.34 2.87
CA GLY A 196 -9.25 18.89 2.01
C GLY A 196 -8.40 17.80 1.32
N ALA A 197 -7.71 18.16 0.23
CA ALA A 197 -6.93 17.21 -0.58
C ALA A 197 -5.90 16.41 0.23
N SER A 198 -5.19 17.05 1.15
CA SER A 198 -4.18 16.40 2.01
C SER A 198 -4.81 15.38 2.96
N ARG A 199 -5.99 15.69 3.54
CA ARG A 199 -6.73 14.75 4.40
C ARG A 199 -7.25 13.55 3.60
N ARG A 200 -7.80 13.77 2.40
CA ARG A 200 -8.19 12.68 1.49
C ARG A 200 -7.00 11.79 1.11
N HIS A 201 -5.84 12.37 0.85
CA HIS A 201 -4.63 11.61 0.56
C HIS A 201 -4.20 10.73 1.74
N ARG A 202 -4.20 11.27 2.96
CA ARG A 202 -3.93 10.48 4.17
C ARG A 202 -4.93 9.34 4.35
N LEU A 203 -6.21 9.60 4.11
CA LEU A 203 -7.26 8.59 4.18
C LEU A 203 -7.04 7.47 3.15
N ARG A 204 -6.72 7.82 1.90
CA ARG A 204 -6.36 6.86 0.84
C ARG A 204 -5.19 5.97 1.27
N ILE A 205 -4.15 6.52 1.88
CA ILE A 205 -3.02 5.71 2.39
C ILE A 205 -3.49 4.69 3.42
N LYS A 206 -4.38 5.08 4.34
CA LYS A 206 -4.92 4.17 5.36
C LYS A 206 -5.77 3.06 4.74
N PHE A 207 -6.63 3.37 3.78
CA PHE A 207 -7.38 2.35 3.03
C PHE A 207 -6.46 1.41 2.25
N LYS A 208 -5.41 1.95 1.61
CA LYS A 208 -4.40 1.15 0.92
C LYS A 208 -3.72 0.15 1.86
N ARG A 209 -3.33 0.59 3.07
CA ARG A 209 -2.75 -0.28 4.09
C ARG A 209 -3.73 -1.33 4.58
N PHE A 210 -4.98 -0.95 4.85
CA PHE A 210 -6.01 -1.88 5.29
C PHE A 210 -6.25 -2.98 4.24
N ARG A 211 -6.41 -2.61 2.96
CA ARG A 211 -6.56 -3.58 1.87
C ARG A 211 -5.37 -4.54 1.80
N TYR A 212 -4.13 -4.04 1.84
CA TYR A 212 -2.94 -4.89 1.80
C TYR A 212 -2.83 -5.81 3.00
N MET A 213 -3.31 -5.37 4.16
CA MET A 213 -3.35 -6.21 5.35
C MET A 213 -4.37 -7.35 5.18
N LEU A 214 -5.56 -7.06 4.65
CA LEU A 214 -6.55 -8.10 4.32
C LEU A 214 -5.96 -9.12 3.35
N GLU A 215 -5.32 -8.66 2.27
CA GLU A 215 -4.66 -9.52 1.28
C GLU A 215 -3.61 -10.42 1.94
N ALA A 216 -2.70 -9.86 2.73
CA ALA A 216 -1.65 -10.64 3.39
C ALA A 216 -2.21 -11.66 4.39
N LEU A 217 -3.28 -11.33 5.12
CA LEU A 217 -3.93 -12.27 6.04
C LEU A 217 -4.63 -13.41 5.31
N THR A 218 -5.11 -13.18 4.09
CA THR A 218 -5.82 -14.19 3.28
C THR A 218 -4.92 -14.98 2.32
N GLU A 219 -3.77 -14.43 1.92
CA GLU A 219 -2.92 -14.99 0.86
C GLU A 219 -1.55 -15.45 1.36
N THR A 220 -1.01 -14.81 2.40
CA THR A 220 0.33 -15.12 2.94
C THR A 220 0.23 -15.94 4.22
N VAL A 221 -0.61 -15.50 5.15
CA VAL A 221 -0.81 -16.17 6.44
C VAL A 221 -1.92 -17.22 6.36
N ASN A 222 -2.85 -17.09 5.41
CA ASN A 222 -4.01 -17.96 5.24
C ASN A 222 -4.86 -18.09 6.52
N LEU A 223 -4.99 -17.00 7.27
CA LEU A 223 -5.73 -16.95 8.53
C LEU A 223 -7.26 -16.93 8.31
N TRP A 224 -7.70 -16.38 7.18
CA TRP A 224 -9.09 -16.36 6.74
C TRP A 224 -9.17 -16.63 5.24
N GLY A 225 -10.28 -17.20 4.79
CA GLY A 225 -10.58 -17.34 3.38
C GLY A 225 -10.84 -16.00 2.69
N ARG A 226 -10.47 -15.90 1.40
CA ARG A 226 -10.74 -14.69 0.58
C ARG A 226 -12.22 -14.29 0.57
N ARG A 227 -13.13 -15.29 0.62
CA ARG A 227 -14.58 -15.07 0.63
C ARG A 227 -15.03 -14.41 1.93
N GLU A 228 -14.45 -14.78 3.06
CA GLU A 228 -14.79 -14.25 4.38
C GLU A 228 -14.49 -12.75 4.47
N LEU A 229 -13.32 -12.31 3.99
CA LEU A 229 -12.94 -10.89 4.05
C LEU A 229 -13.35 -10.08 2.80
N ARG A 230 -14.06 -10.68 1.83
CA ARG A 230 -14.45 -10.03 0.57
C ARG A 230 -15.28 -8.76 0.80
N HIS A 231 -16.17 -8.79 1.78
CA HIS A 231 -17.03 -7.66 2.16
C HIS A 231 -16.23 -6.46 2.70
N LEU A 232 -15.04 -6.69 3.27
CA LEU A 232 -14.12 -5.62 3.69
C LEU A 232 -13.19 -5.18 2.55
N HIS A 233 -12.73 -6.14 1.76
CA HIS A 233 -11.75 -5.93 0.70
C HIS A 233 -12.28 -5.11 -0.47
N GLN A 234 -13.46 -5.46 -0.99
CA GLN A 234 -14.00 -4.84 -2.21
C GLN A 234 -14.30 -3.34 -2.03
N PRO A 235 -15.00 -2.89 -0.95
CA PRO A 235 -15.23 -1.47 -0.73
C PRO A 235 -13.92 -0.70 -0.52
N ALA A 236 -12.96 -1.28 0.21
CA ALA A 236 -11.64 -0.68 0.42
C ALA A 236 -10.87 -0.50 -0.90
N LYS A 237 -10.92 -1.49 -1.80
CA LYS A 237 -10.30 -1.45 -3.13
C LYS A 237 -10.92 -0.35 -4.00
N GLN A 238 -12.25 -0.30 -4.07
CA GLN A 238 -12.96 0.69 -4.89
C GLN A 238 -12.73 2.12 -4.38
N LEU A 239 -12.81 2.34 -3.07
CA LEU A 239 -12.56 3.64 -2.46
C LEU A 239 -11.11 4.09 -2.69
N GLN A 240 -10.13 3.20 -2.48
CA GLN A 240 -8.72 3.48 -2.77
C GLN A 240 -8.51 3.87 -4.24
N ARG A 241 -9.16 3.16 -5.18
CA ARG A 241 -9.08 3.44 -6.62
C ARG A 241 -9.67 4.80 -6.95
N ALA A 242 -10.89 5.10 -6.48
CA ALA A 242 -11.55 6.38 -6.72
C ALA A 242 -10.74 7.58 -6.18
N LEU A 243 -10.19 7.46 -4.96
CA LEU A 243 -9.31 8.50 -4.40
C LEU A 243 -7.96 8.60 -5.12
N GLY A 244 -7.47 7.49 -5.68
CA GLY A 244 -6.28 7.46 -6.54
C GLY A 244 -6.50 8.25 -7.82
N ASP A 245 -7.52 7.88 -8.58
CA ASP A 245 -7.88 8.55 -9.84
C ASP A 245 -8.16 10.05 -9.62
N LEU A 246 -8.72 10.43 -8.46
CA LEU A 246 -8.95 11.81 -8.08
C LEU A 246 -7.65 12.59 -7.83
N ARG A 247 -6.64 11.95 -7.22
CA ARG A 247 -5.29 12.52 -7.09
C ARG A 247 -4.64 12.66 -8.46
N ASP A 248 -4.78 11.66 -9.30
CA ASP A 248 -4.07 11.59 -10.57
C ASP A 248 -4.63 12.62 -11.56
N ILE A 249 -5.95 12.77 -11.65
CA ILE A 249 -6.56 13.84 -12.47
C ILE A 249 -6.21 15.23 -11.95
N LYS A 250 -6.07 15.42 -10.63
CA LYS A 250 -5.64 16.70 -10.04
C LYS A 250 -4.19 17.00 -10.39
N SER A 251 -3.30 16.01 -10.28
CA SER A 251 -1.88 16.14 -10.60
C SER A 251 -1.67 16.39 -12.10
N PHE A 252 -2.47 15.74 -12.94
CA PHE A 252 -2.49 15.97 -14.38
C PHE A 252 -2.94 17.40 -14.72
N ALA A 253 -3.97 17.92 -14.05
CA ALA A 253 -4.41 19.28 -14.25
C ALA A 253 -3.39 20.34 -13.78
N SER A 254 -2.59 20.06 -12.73
CA SER A 254 -1.59 21.03 -12.26
C SER A 254 -0.41 21.19 -13.21
N LEU A 255 -0.07 20.19 -14.03
CA LEU A 255 1.02 20.32 -15.01
C LEU A 255 0.81 21.44 -16.02
N ALA A 256 -0.44 21.73 -16.38
CA ALA A 256 -0.75 22.85 -17.27
C ALA A 256 -0.53 24.23 -16.64
N GLY A 257 -0.33 24.30 -15.31
CA GLY A 257 0.10 25.50 -14.60
C GLY A 257 1.60 25.78 -14.74
N ASP A 258 2.40 24.77 -15.03
CA ASP A 258 3.86 24.85 -15.17
C ASP A 258 4.31 24.84 -16.64
N GLY A 259 3.36 24.68 -17.58
CA GLY A 259 3.61 24.55 -19.02
C GLY A 259 3.79 25.87 -19.78
N PRO A 260 4.23 25.82 -21.05
CA PRO A 260 4.60 26.99 -21.85
C PRO A 260 3.46 28.00 -22.06
N GLN A 261 2.21 27.55 -22.15
CA GLN A 261 1.03 28.42 -22.27
C GLN A 261 0.48 28.94 -20.92
N ALA A 262 1.04 28.52 -19.78
CA ALA A 262 0.52 28.89 -18.45
C ALA A 262 0.64 30.39 -18.14
N LYS A 263 1.59 31.08 -18.77
CA LYS A 263 1.87 32.51 -18.60
C LYS A 263 0.92 33.44 -19.37
N LYS A 264 0.09 32.92 -20.29
CA LYS A 264 -0.74 33.76 -21.21
C LYS A 264 -2.26 33.55 -21.14
N GLY A 265 -2.81 32.72 -20.23
CA GLY A 265 -4.23 32.30 -20.30
C GLY A 265 -5.05 32.34 -19.01
N LYS A 266 -6.34 32.72 -19.14
CA LYS A 266 -7.40 32.63 -18.10
C LYS A 266 -7.48 31.22 -17.48
N THR A 267 -7.72 31.15 -16.16
CA THR A 267 -7.72 29.93 -15.31
C THR A 267 -8.62 28.77 -15.77
N SER A 268 -9.66 29.03 -16.56
CA SER A 268 -10.57 27.99 -17.09
C SER A 268 -9.95 27.13 -18.20
N LYS A 269 -9.03 27.69 -19.01
CA LYS A 269 -8.33 26.97 -20.10
C LYS A 269 -7.22 26.03 -19.61
N LYS A 270 -6.85 26.11 -18.32
CA LYS A 270 -5.81 25.30 -17.68
C LYS A 270 -6.27 23.92 -17.21
N ARG A 271 -7.56 23.57 -17.34
CA ARG A 271 -8.08 22.27 -16.88
C ARG A 271 -8.33 21.31 -18.04
N PRO A 272 -8.07 19.99 -17.86
CA PRO A 272 -8.38 18.98 -18.86
C PRO A 272 -9.88 18.94 -19.21
N PRO A 273 -10.25 18.56 -20.45
CA PRO A 273 -11.64 18.35 -20.85
C PRO A 273 -12.44 17.46 -19.89
N GLY A 274 -13.61 17.93 -19.45
CA GLY A 274 -14.50 17.18 -18.55
C GLY A 274 -13.98 16.97 -17.13
N TYR A 275 -13.03 17.79 -16.67
CA TYR A 275 -12.42 17.70 -15.33
C TYR A 275 -13.45 17.73 -14.19
N ARG A 276 -14.40 18.70 -14.20
CA ARG A 276 -15.42 18.85 -13.13
C ARG A 276 -16.30 17.61 -13.01
N ARG A 277 -16.94 17.17 -14.11
CA ARG A 277 -17.76 15.96 -14.16
C ARG A 277 -17.01 14.70 -13.71
N ARG A 278 -15.74 14.54 -14.10
CA ARG A 278 -14.93 13.38 -13.69
C ARG A 278 -14.58 13.44 -12.20
N LYS A 279 -14.25 14.62 -11.68
CA LYS A 279 -14.01 14.86 -10.25
C LYS A 279 -15.23 14.48 -9.41
N GLU A 280 -16.42 14.95 -9.81
CA GLU A 280 -17.70 14.64 -9.15
C GLU A 280 -17.99 13.14 -9.17
N LYS A 281 -17.86 12.48 -10.34
CA LYS A 281 -18.05 11.03 -10.47
C LYS A 281 -17.13 10.24 -9.53
N LEU A 282 -15.86 10.61 -9.44
CA LEU A 282 -14.88 9.94 -8.59
C LEU A 282 -15.16 10.17 -7.10
N LEU A 283 -15.60 11.36 -6.72
CA LEU A 283 -16.04 11.64 -5.34
C LEU A 283 -17.31 10.85 -4.99
N GLY A 284 -18.29 10.79 -5.89
CA GLY A 284 -19.50 9.98 -5.74
C GLY A 284 -19.18 8.49 -5.55
N ALA A 285 -18.29 7.94 -6.39
CA ALA A 285 -17.83 6.55 -6.25
C ALA A 285 -17.12 6.31 -4.90
N ALA A 286 -16.25 7.22 -4.46
CA ALA A 286 -15.59 7.10 -3.17
C ALA A 286 -16.57 7.15 -1.98
N LEU A 287 -17.64 7.95 -2.09
CA LEU A 287 -18.71 8.03 -1.09
C LEU A 287 -19.56 6.76 -1.07
N ALA A 288 -19.92 6.22 -2.24
CA ALA A 288 -20.67 4.96 -2.32
C ALA A 288 -19.90 3.80 -1.66
N SER A 289 -18.63 3.60 -2.05
CA SER A 289 -17.79 2.57 -1.44
C SER A 289 -17.54 2.80 0.06
N HIS A 290 -17.54 4.06 0.53
CA HIS A 290 -17.47 4.34 1.97
C HIS A 290 -18.74 3.91 2.71
N ARG A 291 -19.93 4.11 2.13
CA ARG A 291 -21.19 3.62 2.70
C ARG A 291 -21.22 2.11 2.79
N ASP A 292 -20.76 1.42 1.74
CA ASP A 292 -20.66 -0.05 1.76
C ASP A 292 -19.72 -0.52 2.87
N MET A 293 -18.58 0.17 3.03
CA MET A 293 -17.66 -0.11 4.12
C MET A 293 -18.29 0.13 5.50
N ALA A 294 -19.16 1.13 5.65
CA ALA A 294 -19.88 1.40 6.89
C ALA A 294 -20.99 0.37 7.18
N LYS A 295 -21.66 -0.15 6.14
CA LYS A 295 -22.64 -1.24 6.27
C LYS A 295 -21.96 -2.53 6.75
N SER A 296 -20.85 -2.90 6.13
CA SER A 296 -20.04 -4.05 6.55
C SER A 296 -19.57 -3.98 8.01
N PHE A 297 -19.38 -2.79 8.60
CA PHE A 297 -19.00 -2.65 10.01
C PHE A 297 -20.13 -3.01 10.98
N ARG A 298 -21.38 -2.85 10.55
CA ARG A 298 -22.57 -3.09 11.39
C ARG A 298 -23.04 -4.54 11.38
N GLY A 299 -22.49 -5.39 10.52
CA GLY A 299 -22.89 -6.80 10.39
C GLY A 299 -21.73 -7.78 10.19
N SER A 300 -20.51 -7.43 10.65
CA SER A 300 -19.34 -8.30 10.41
C SER A 300 -19.24 -9.40 11.46
N VAL A 301 -18.99 -10.62 10.97
CA VAL A 301 -18.60 -11.84 11.70
C VAL A 301 -17.45 -11.62 12.70
N LEU A 302 -16.62 -10.58 12.48
CA LEU A 302 -15.53 -10.20 13.40
C LEU A 302 -16.00 -9.69 14.76
N GLN A 303 -17.30 -9.49 14.99
CA GLN A 303 -17.88 -9.22 16.32
C GLN A 303 -18.11 -10.50 17.14
N ASN A 304 -18.23 -11.68 16.50
CA ASN A 304 -18.55 -12.94 17.17
C ASN A 304 -17.30 -13.72 17.60
N SER A 305 -16.12 -13.11 17.57
CA SER A 305 -14.84 -13.72 17.98
C SER A 305 -14.19 -13.01 19.18
N THR A 306 -14.97 -12.21 19.91
CA THR A 306 -14.60 -11.67 21.23
C THR A 306 -14.99 -12.62 22.33
#